data_AF-J3MIR2-F1
#
_entry.id   AF-J3MIR2-F1
#
_cell.length_a   1.000
_cell.length_b   1.000
_cell.length_c   1.000
_cell.angle_alpha   90.00
_cell.angle_beta   90.00
_cell.angle_gamma   90.00
#
_symmetry.space_group_name_H-M   'P 1'
#
loop_
_entity.id
_entity.type
_entity.pdbx_description
1 polymer ?
#
loop_
_entity_poly.entity_id
_entity_poly.type
_entity_poly.pdbx_seq_one_letter_code
_entity_poly.pdbx_strand_id
1 'polypeptide(L)'
;MAPAAAAAEQAYVVEACRGAVQLMSDGTVRRSAEPAFHVDVPEDVEGAVEWRDVAYEAGRDLNARLYRPRRLGAANDARLECRPDAFLTAEMSDKYARLILPEGATKDYPVLNPAGPEAPGLEAVAMAPVLVVAAEHDILRDRNEHYARRMMDEWGKKVEFVEFAGEQHGFFEVDPWSERADELVRLIRKFVVEHMDSE
;
A
#
# COMPACT_ATOMS: atom_id res chain seq x y z
N MET A 1 -9.71 14.39 -56.38
CA MET A 1 -9.86 13.35 -55.34
C MET A 1 -9.15 13.85 -54.10
N ALA A 2 -9.88 14.22 -53.05
CA ALA A 2 -9.26 14.48 -51.75
C ALA A 2 -8.81 13.15 -51.11
N PRO A 3 -7.72 13.11 -50.34
CA PRO A 3 -7.31 11.88 -49.69
C PRO A 3 -8.32 11.53 -48.60
N ALA A 4 -8.69 10.25 -48.53
CA ALA A 4 -9.49 9.74 -47.43
C ALA A 4 -8.72 9.96 -46.12
N ALA A 5 -9.33 10.68 -45.17
CA ALA A 5 -8.78 10.81 -43.83
C ALA A 5 -8.66 9.40 -43.24
N ALA A 6 -7.45 9.00 -42.87
CA ALA A 6 -7.23 7.79 -42.10
C ALA A 6 -8.08 7.91 -40.82
N ALA A 7 -9.00 6.97 -40.61
CA ALA A 7 -9.77 6.93 -39.38
C ALA A 7 -8.78 6.81 -38.22
N ALA A 8 -8.76 7.80 -37.33
CA ALA A 8 -7.94 7.73 -36.13
C ALA A 8 -8.39 6.49 -35.35
N GLU A 9 -7.46 5.56 -35.15
CA GLU A 9 -7.72 4.33 -34.41
C GLU A 9 -8.19 4.69 -33.00
N GLN A 10 -9.32 4.12 -32.59
CA GLN A 10 -9.92 4.48 -31.31
C GLN A 10 -9.04 3.95 -30.18
N ALA A 11 -8.60 4.84 -29.28
CA ALA A 11 -7.72 4.46 -28.18
C ALA A 11 -8.36 3.35 -27.31
N TYR A 12 -7.61 2.28 -27.08
CA TYR A 12 -8.04 1.12 -26.29
C TYR A 12 -7.26 1.04 -24.98
N VAL A 13 -7.78 0.28 -24.00
CA VAL A 13 -7.12 0.12 -22.70
C VAL A 13 -5.92 -0.82 -22.86
N VAL A 14 -4.74 -0.30 -22.57
CA VAL A 14 -3.49 -1.07 -22.55
C VAL A 14 -3.28 -1.69 -21.17
N GLU A 15 -3.55 -0.92 -20.11
CA GLU A 15 -3.46 -1.42 -18.75
C GLU A 15 -4.66 -0.95 -17.92
N ALA A 16 -5.18 -1.83 -17.07
CA ALA A 16 -6.20 -1.52 -16.07
C ALA A 16 -5.71 -1.96 -14.69
N CYS A 17 -5.75 -1.01 -13.74
CA CYS A 17 -5.42 -1.21 -12.34
C CYS A 17 -6.72 -1.18 -11.54
N ARG A 18 -7.35 -2.36 -11.37
CA ARG A 18 -8.57 -2.58 -10.59
C ARG A 18 -9.72 -1.61 -10.92
N GLY A 19 -9.83 -1.19 -12.18
CA GLY A 19 -10.82 -0.20 -12.62
C GLY A 19 -10.56 1.24 -12.14
N ALA A 20 -9.71 1.44 -11.12
CA ALA A 20 -9.39 2.76 -10.57
C ALA A 20 -8.56 3.63 -11.51
N VAL A 21 -7.61 3.03 -12.23
CA VAL A 21 -6.75 3.71 -13.19
C VAL A 21 -6.66 2.87 -14.46
N GLN A 22 -6.83 3.50 -15.62
CA GLN A 22 -6.65 2.89 -16.94
C GLN A 22 -5.64 3.69 -17.75
N LEU A 23 -4.65 3.01 -18.34
CA LEU A 23 -3.75 3.56 -19.33
C LEU A 23 -4.28 3.21 -20.72
N MET A 24 -4.47 4.24 -21.55
CA MET A 24 -4.93 4.11 -22.92
C MET A 24 -3.75 3.98 -23.89
N SER A 25 -3.98 3.43 -25.08
CA SER A 25 -2.95 3.22 -26.13
C SER A 25 -2.36 4.51 -26.69
N ASP A 26 -3.02 5.65 -26.47
CA ASP A 26 -2.54 6.99 -26.85
C ASP A 26 -1.79 7.70 -25.71
N GLY A 27 -1.53 7.02 -24.59
CA GLY A 27 -0.89 7.59 -23.39
C GLY A 27 -1.83 8.31 -22.43
N THR A 28 -3.13 8.41 -22.74
CA THR A 28 -4.12 9.00 -21.83
C THR A 28 -4.26 8.15 -20.57
N VAL A 29 -4.32 8.80 -19.40
CA VAL A 29 -4.64 8.14 -18.11
C VAL A 29 -6.07 8.50 -17.71
N ARG A 30 -6.94 7.50 -17.57
CA ARG A 30 -8.29 7.65 -17.03
C ARG A 30 -8.32 7.21 -15.57
N ARG A 31 -8.98 7.98 -14.72
CA ARG A 31 -9.20 7.65 -13.30
C ARG A 31 -10.69 7.44 -13.08
N SER A 32 -11.05 6.38 -12.36
CA SER A 32 -12.43 6.15 -11.94
C SER A 32 -12.86 7.20 -10.92
N ALA A 33 -14.14 7.55 -10.94
CA ALA A 33 -14.78 8.30 -9.86
C ALA A 33 -15.18 7.37 -8.70
N GLU A 34 -15.24 6.06 -8.94
CA GLU A 34 -15.47 5.06 -7.90
C GLU A 34 -14.15 4.74 -7.17
N PRO A 35 -14.20 4.51 -5.85
CA PRO A 35 -13.02 4.19 -5.07
C PRO A 35 -12.38 2.88 -5.56
N ALA A 36 -11.04 2.86 -5.59
CA ALA A 36 -10.26 1.69 -5.99
C ALA A 36 -10.43 0.47 -5.08
N PHE A 37 -10.99 0.71 -3.89
CA PHE A 37 -11.18 -0.25 -2.82
C PHE A 37 -12.60 -0.05 -2.30
N HIS A 38 -13.43 -1.09 -2.43
CA HIS A 38 -14.75 -1.11 -1.84
C HIS A 38 -14.59 -1.65 -0.42
N VAL A 39 -14.87 -0.81 0.57
CA VAL A 39 -14.95 -1.26 1.95
C VAL A 39 -16.41 -1.55 2.22
N ASP A 40 -16.75 -2.84 2.29
CA ASP A 40 -18.10 -3.26 2.68
C ASP A 40 -18.28 -2.92 4.16
N VAL A 41 -18.97 -1.80 4.41
CA VAL A 41 -19.43 -1.47 5.76
C VAL A 41 -20.65 -2.36 6.02
N PRO A 42 -20.60 -3.27 7.01
CA PRO A 42 -21.76 -4.11 7.31
C PRO A 42 -23.01 -3.24 7.56
N GLU A 43 -24.19 -3.69 7.10
CA GLU A 43 -25.42 -2.90 7.17
C GLU A 43 -25.97 -2.76 8.62
N ASP A 44 -25.48 -3.58 9.55
CA ASP A 44 -25.92 -3.65 10.96
C ASP A 44 -25.09 -2.78 11.93
N VAL A 45 -24.29 -1.86 11.40
CA VAL A 45 -23.32 -1.05 12.14
C VAL A 45 -23.91 0.31 12.56
N GLU A 46 -25.23 0.38 12.78
CA GLU A 46 -25.87 1.59 13.31
C GLU A 46 -25.43 1.80 14.77
N GLY A 47 -24.28 2.49 14.95
CA GLY A 47 -23.72 2.87 16.25
C GLY A 47 -22.35 2.31 16.64
N ALA A 48 -21.64 1.56 15.78
CA ALA A 48 -20.34 0.96 16.19
C ALA A 48 -19.12 1.90 16.07
N VAL A 49 -19.26 3.02 15.37
CA VAL A 49 -18.17 3.98 15.12
C VAL A 49 -18.61 5.39 15.48
N GLU A 50 -17.82 6.07 16.31
CA GLU A 50 -17.90 7.52 16.44
C GLU A 50 -17.14 8.15 15.27
N TRP A 51 -17.71 9.15 14.62
CA TRP A 51 -17.02 9.86 13.54
C TRP A 51 -17.09 11.37 13.73
N ARG A 52 -16.12 12.07 13.15
CA ARG A 52 -16.04 13.53 13.13
C ARG A 52 -15.49 14.02 11.80
N ASP A 53 -16.17 14.98 11.19
CA ASP A 53 -15.64 15.71 10.04
C ASP A 53 -14.70 16.82 10.50
N VAL A 54 -13.58 16.95 9.79
CA VAL A 54 -12.56 17.97 10.01
C VAL A 54 -12.21 18.57 8.65
N ALA A 55 -12.27 19.90 8.54
CA ALA A 55 -11.75 20.59 7.38
C ALA A 55 -10.21 20.47 7.39
N TYR A 56 -9.65 19.72 6.45
CA TYR A 56 -8.21 19.57 6.26
C TYR A 56 -7.65 20.81 5.56
N GLU A 57 -8.31 21.27 4.51
CA GLU A 57 -7.98 22.52 3.80
C GLU A 57 -9.24 23.18 3.23
N ALA A 58 -9.79 24.14 3.99
CA ALA A 58 -11.05 24.81 3.64
C ALA A 58 -11.02 25.57 2.30
N GLY A 59 -9.84 26.07 1.88
CA GLY A 59 -9.68 26.79 0.62
C GLY A 59 -9.79 25.91 -0.63
N ARG A 60 -9.76 24.59 -0.47
CA ARG A 60 -9.86 23.59 -1.56
C ARG A 60 -11.03 22.63 -1.38
N ASP A 61 -11.90 22.91 -0.41
CA ASP A 61 -12.98 22.02 0.01
C ASP A 61 -12.50 20.60 0.39
N LEU A 62 -11.30 20.51 0.95
CA LEU A 62 -10.74 19.24 1.39
C LEU A 62 -11.16 18.98 2.84
N ASN A 63 -12.02 17.98 3.00
CA ASN A 63 -12.52 17.53 4.29
C ASN A 63 -12.03 16.11 4.56
N ALA A 64 -11.69 15.83 5.82
CA ALA A 64 -11.33 14.50 6.30
C ALA A 64 -12.38 14.04 7.31
N ARG A 65 -12.87 12.81 7.16
CA ARG A 65 -13.73 12.16 8.15
C ARG A 65 -12.87 11.21 9.00
N LEU A 66 -12.77 11.51 10.29
CA LEU A 66 -12.07 10.69 11.27
C LEU A 66 -13.05 9.71 11.88
N TYR A 67 -12.65 8.44 11.98
CA TYR A 67 -13.44 7.36 12.54
C TYR A 67 -12.77 6.82 13.81
N ARG A 68 -13.56 6.53 14.86
CA ARG A 68 -13.13 5.93 16.12
C ARG A 68 -14.03 4.73 16.47
N PRO A 69 -13.50 3.49 16.52
CA PRO A 69 -14.29 2.31 16.86
C PRO A 69 -14.69 2.26 18.36
N ARG A 70 -15.85 1.63 18.67
CA ARG A 70 -16.32 1.43 20.07
C ARG A 70 -16.15 0.04 20.69
N ARG A 71 -15.74 -1.04 19.98
CA ARG A 71 -15.12 -2.33 20.47
C ARG A 71 -15.13 -3.42 19.36
N LEU A 72 -14.32 -4.48 19.55
CA LEU A 72 -13.84 -5.51 18.60
C LEU A 72 -14.65 -6.84 18.56
N GLY A 73 -14.55 -7.61 17.47
CA GLY A 73 -14.99 -9.01 17.29
C GLY A 73 -14.23 -9.75 16.17
N ALA A 74 -14.19 -11.09 16.20
CA ALA A 74 -13.12 -11.97 15.67
C ALA A 74 -13.45 -12.96 14.50
N ALA A 75 -12.40 -13.64 13.97
CA ALA A 75 -12.30 -14.86 13.10
C ALA A 75 -11.86 -14.62 11.61
N ASN A 76 -11.07 -15.42 10.86
CA ASN A 76 -10.46 -16.77 10.97
C ASN A 76 -9.33 -17.02 9.91
N ASP A 77 -8.54 -18.09 10.11
CA ASP A 77 -7.38 -18.63 9.35
C ASP A 77 -7.57 -19.06 7.88
N ALA A 78 -6.50 -18.96 7.05
CA ALA A 78 -6.10 -20.03 6.10
C ALA A 78 -4.65 -19.89 5.56
N ARG A 79 -3.92 -21.01 5.49
CA ARG A 79 -2.51 -21.17 5.04
C ARG A 79 -2.29 -21.08 3.50
N LEU A 80 -1.15 -20.46 3.16
CA LEU A 80 -0.12 -20.68 2.10
C LEU A 80 -0.44 -20.78 0.59
N GLU A 81 0.57 -20.32 -0.16
CA GLU A 81 0.69 -19.98 -1.60
C GLU A 81 0.07 -18.64 -2.01
N CYS A 82 0.77 -17.86 -2.86
CA CYS A 82 0.28 -16.59 -3.40
C CYS A 82 -0.98 -16.88 -4.21
N ARG A 83 -2.12 -16.74 -3.53
CA ARG A 83 -3.38 -17.21 -4.07
C ARG A 83 -3.73 -16.36 -5.29
N PRO A 84 -4.37 -16.91 -6.34
CA PRO A 84 -4.80 -16.12 -7.48
C PRO A 84 -5.75 -14.96 -7.10
N ASP A 85 -6.43 -15.08 -5.96
CA ASP A 85 -7.30 -14.08 -5.34
C ASP A 85 -6.59 -13.20 -4.30
N ALA A 86 -5.28 -13.33 -4.13
CA ALA A 86 -4.50 -12.48 -3.23
C ALA A 86 -4.64 -11.02 -3.62
N PHE A 87 -4.69 -10.15 -2.62
CA PHE A 87 -4.84 -8.72 -2.84
C PHE A 87 -3.69 -8.17 -3.71
N LEU A 88 -2.44 -8.55 -3.44
CA LEU A 88 -1.31 -8.21 -4.31
C LEU A 88 -0.70 -9.48 -4.91
N THR A 89 -0.84 -9.64 -6.22
CA THR A 89 -0.20 -10.72 -6.99
C THR A 89 1.12 -10.25 -7.61
N ALA A 90 1.96 -11.20 -8.01
CA ALA A 90 3.21 -10.91 -8.73
C ALA A 90 2.95 -10.16 -10.05
N GLU A 91 1.90 -10.54 -10.80
CA GLU A 91 1.51 -9.87 -12.05
C GLU A 91 1.09 -8.41 -11.80
N MET A 92 0.32 -8.15 -10.73
CA MET A 92 -0.04 -6.79 -10.35
C MET A 92 1.19 -5.97 -9.95
N SER A 93 2.11 -6.56 -9.20
CA SER A 93 3.38 -5.94 -8.83
C SER A 93 4.26 -5.62 -10.04
N ASP A 94 4.35 -6.54 -11.01
CA ASP A 94 5.02 -6.30 -12.30
C ASP A 94 4.38 -5.15 -13.06
N LYS A 95 3.04 -5.12 -13.12
CA LYS A 95 2.30 -4.03 -13.75
C LYS A 95 2.58 -2.69 -13.10
N TYR A 96 2.54 -2.60 -11.77
CA TYR A 96 2.84 -1.36 -11.06
C TYR A 96 4.29 -0.91 -11.27
N ALA A 97 5.25 -1.84 -11.28
CA ALA A 97 6.63 -1.53 -11.58
C ALA A 97 6.76 -0.92 -12.99
N ARG A 98 6.14 -1.51 -14.02
CA ARG A 98 6.16 -0.97 -15.39
C ARG A 98 5.55 0.44 -15.51
N LEU A 99 4.53 0.74 -14.70
CA LEU A 99 3.83 2.03 -14.74
C LEU A 99 4.60 3.15 -14.01
N ILE A 100 5.38 2.81 -12.99
CA ILE A 100 6.08 3.78 -12.12
C ILE A 100 7.51 4.02 -12.60
N LEU A 101 8.16 3.00 -13.15
CA LEU A 101 9.58 3.03 -13.45
C LEU A 101 9.89 3.58 -14.84
N PRO A 102 11.07 4.23 -15.02
CA PRO A 102 11.56 4.61 -16.34
C PRO A 102 11.71 3.41 -17.28
N GLU A 103 11.72 3.68 -18.58
CA GLU A 103 12.00 2.64 -19.58
C GLU A 103 13.38 2.00 -19.33
N GLY A 104 13.43 0.67 -19.36
CA GLY A 104 14.65 -0.10 -19.09
C GLY A 104 15.01 -0.27 -17.62
N ALA A 105 14.30 0.38 -16.69
CA ALA A 105 14.52 0.18 -15.27
C ALA A 105 13.94 -1.16 -14.79
N THR A 106 14.62 -1.76 -13.82
CA THR A 106 14.22 -3.03 -13.20
C THR A 106 13.57 -2.77 -11.84
N LYS A 107 13.07 -3.82 -11.17
CA LYS A 107 12.56 -3.69 -9.81
C LYS A 107 13.64 -3.36 -8.77
N ASP A 108 14.92 -3.37 -9.13
CA ASP A 108 16.02 -2.91 -8.29
C ASP A 108 16.22 -1.39 -8.32
N TYR A 109 15.44 -0.69 -9.15
CA TYR A 109 15.47 0.76 -9.19
C TYR A 109 15.20 1.36 -7.80
N PRO A 110 15.98 2.35 -7.33
CA PRO A 110 15.96 2.77 -5.92
C PRO A 110 14.61 3.23 -5.36
N VAL A 111 13.71 3.73 -6.22
CA VAL A 111 12.35 4.14 -5.80
C VAL A 111 11.50 2.96 -5.35
N LEU A 112 11.77 1.75 -5.86
CA LEU A 112 11.01 0.53 -5.56
C LEU A 112 11.80 -0.41 -4.64
N ASN A 113 13.13 -0.40 -4.73
CA ASN A 113 14.02 -1.20 -3.89
C ASN A 113 15.06 -0.30 -3.19
N PRO A 114 14.68 0.39 -2.08
CA PRO A 114 15.57 1.31 -1.38
C PRO A 114 16.74 0.63 -0.66
N ALA A 115 16.72 -0.70 -0.51
CA ALA A 115 17.87 -1.51 -0.08
C ALA A 115 18.44 -2.37 -1.22
N GLY A 116 18.12 -2.03 -2.46
CA GLY A 116 18.62 -2.70 -3.64
C GLY A 116 20.09 -2.39 -3.94
N PRO A 117 20.70 -3.11 -4.89
CA PRO A 117 22.09 -2.89 -5.29
C PRO A 117 22.33 -1.51 -5.90
N GLU A 118 21.31 -0.90 -6.51
CA GLU A 118 21.39 0.44 -7.11
C GLU A 118 21.11 1.58 -6.11
N ALA A 119 20.60 1.26 -4.91
CA ALA A 119 20.18 2.26 -3.95
C ALA A 119 21.36 2.85 -3.15
N PRO A 120 21.38 4.18 -2.91
CA PRO A 120 22.35 4.77 -2.00
C PRO A 120 22.09 4.32 -0.56
N GLY A 121 23.16 4.20 0.22
CA GLY A 121 23.05 3.89 1.64
C GLY A 121 22.43 5.03 2.46
N LEU A 122 21.92 4.70 3.65
CA LEU A 122 21.30 5.66 4.56
C LEU A 122 22.20 6.09 5.72
N GLU A 123 23.47 5.68 5.75
CA GLU A 123 24.41 5.89 6.87
C GLU A 123 24.40 7.35 7.34
N ALA A 124 24.57 8.29 6.41
CA ALA A 124 24.68 9.73 6.68
C ALA A 124 23.33 10.42 6.97
N VAL A 125 22.19 9.74 6.74
CA VAL A 125 20.86 10.32 6.90
C VAL A 125 20.40 10.17 8.35
N ALA A 126 20.14 11.29 9.02
CA ALA A 126 19.48 11.24 10.32
C ALA A 126 18.04 10.73 10.14
N MET A 127 17.68 9.69 10.88
CA MET A 127 16.37 9.06 10.81
C MET A 127 15.84 8.79 12.21
N ALA A 128 14.55 9.06 12.41
CA ALA A 128 13.82 8.55 13.54
C ALA A 128 13.80 7.00 13.50
N PRO A 129 13.54 6.33 14.64
CA PRO A 129 13.27 4.89 14.65
C PRO A 129 12.21 4.52 13.61
N VAL A 130 12.39 3.39 12.94
CA VAL A 130 11.49 2.91 11.88
C VAL A 130 10.84 1.60 12.30
N LEU A 131 9.52 1.50 12.13
CA LEU A 131 8.79 0.24 12.21
C LEU A 131 8.59 -0.30 10.79
N VAL A 132 9.10 -1.49 10.51
CA VAL A 132 8.86 -2.22 9.27
C VAL A 132 7.95 -3.41 9.57
N VAL A 133 6.79 -3.44 8.93
CA VAL A 133 5.81 -4.52 9.08
C VAL A 133 5.78 -5.36 7.80
N ALA A 134 5.84 -6.67 7.95
CA ALA A 134 5.65 -7.63 6.88
C ALA A 134 4.51 -8.60 7.20
N ALA A 135 3.96 -9.24 6.18
CA ALA A 135 2.97 -10.29 6.32
C ALA A 135 3.52 -11.59 5.73
N GLU A 136 3.30 -12.72 6.38
CA GLU A 136 3.93 -14.02 6.05
C GLU A 136 3.70 -14.43 4.59
N HIS A 137 2.50 -14.17 4.05
CA HIS A 137 2.09 -14.55 2.70
C HIS A 137 2.18 -13.41 1.67
N ASP A 138 2.88 -12.33 1.99
CA ASP A 138 3.11 -11.20 1.07
C ASP A 138 4.28 -11.49 0.12
N ILE A 139 4.08 -11.28 -1.19
CA ILE A 139 5.15 -11.35 -2.20
C ILE A 139 6.29 -10.33 -1.96
N LEU A 140 6.05 -9.33 -1.11
CA LEU A 140 7.03 -8.30 -0.73
C LEU A 140 7.73 -8.59 0.60
N ARG A 141 7.37 -9.68 1.30
CA ARG A 141 7.91 -10.05 2.62
C ARG A 141 9.43 -10.02 2.65
N ASP A 142 10.08 -10.80 1.79
CA ASP A 142 11.55 -10.93 1.78
C ASP A 142 12.24 -9.59 1.49
N ARG A 143 11.61 -8.73 0.69
CA ARG A 143 12.12 -7.38 0.40
C ARG A 143 12.00 -6.45 1.60
N ASN A 144 10.90 -6.54 2.36
CA ASN A 144 10.72 -5.79 3.60
C ASN A 144 11.73 -6.24 4.67
N GLU A 145 11.95 -7.55 4.80
CA GLU A 145 12.95 -8.12 5.70
C GLU A 145 14.37 -7.66 5.30
N HIS A 146 14.72 -7.77 4.02
CA HIS A 146 16.02 -7.32 3.50
C HIS A 146 16.26 -5.83 3.77
N TYR A 147 15.25 -4.98 3.53
CA TYR A 147 15.32 -3.56 3.84
C TYR A 147 15.57 -3.31 5.33
N ALA A 148 14.78 -3.93 6.21
CA ALA A 148 14.94 -3.79 7.66
C ALA A 148 16.33 -4.24 8.13
N ARG A 149 16.81 -5.39 7.66
CA ARG A 149 18.13 -5.91 7.99
C ARG A 149 19.25 -4.98 7.52
N ARG A 150 19.20 -4.53 6.26
CA ARG A 150 20.21 -3.63 5.71
C ARG A 150 20.27 -2.31 6.48
N MET A 151 19.11 -1.76 6.86
CA MET A 151 19.02 -0.58 7.70
C MET A 151 19.72 -0.75 9.06
N MET A 152 19.54 -1.90 9.71
CA MET A 152 20.17 -2.20 11.00
C MET A 152 21.66 -2.50 10.87
N ASP A 153 22.00 -3.47 10.01
CA ASP A 153 23.31 -4.11 9.94
C ASP A 153 24.35 -3.22 9.23
N GLU A 154 23.94 -2.54 8.15
CA GLU A 154 24.85 -1.73 7.32
C GLU A 154 24.75 -0.24 7.65
N TRP A 155 23.54 0.27 7.91
CA TRP A 155 23.31 1.72 8.05
C TRP A 155 23.15 2.21 9.48
N GLY A 156 23.25 1.31 10.46
CA GLY A 156 23.20 1.64 11.89
C GLY A 156 21.89 2.31 12.32
N LYS A 157 20.78 2.02 11.64
CA LYS A 157 19.47 2.59 11.96
C LYS A 157 18.75 1.77 13.02
N LYS A 158 17.93 2.47 13.82
CA LYS A 158 17.03 1.84 14.78
C LYS A 158 15.78 1.37 14.02
N VAL A 159 15.63 0.05 13.90
CA VAL A 159 14.48 -0.55 13.22
C VAL A 159 13.83 -1.60 14.10
N GLU A 160 12.51 -1.56 14.21
CA GLU A 160 11.69 -2.66 14.71
C GLU A 160 11.08 -3.37 13.51
N PHE A 161 11.36 -4.66 13.36
CA PHE A 161 10.77 -5.49 12.30
C PHE A 161 9.76 -6.46 12.91
N VAL A 162 8.51 -6.43 12.42
CA VAL A 162 7.44 -7.31 12.87
C VAL A 162 6.79 -8.00 11.69
N GLU A 163 6.73 -9.33 11.75
CA GLU A 163 6.02 -10.14 10.77
C GLU A 163 4.69 -10.64 11.34
N PHE A 164 3.61 -10.47 10.58
CA PHE A 164 2.29 -11.00 10.91
C PHE A 164 2.09 -12.36 10.24
N ALA A 165 2.12 -13.41 11.07
CA ALA A 165 1.90 -14.78 10.65
C ALA A 165 0.48 -14.99 10.10
N GLY A 166 0.37 -15.72 9.00
CA GLY A 166 -0.89 -16.03 8.32
C GLY A 166 -1.43 -14.92 7.41
N GLU A 167 -0.94 -13.69 7.53
CA GLU A 167 -1.49 -12.53 6.82
C GLU A 167 -0.96 -12.38 5.39
N GLN A 168 -1.75 -11.71 4.54
CA GLN A 168 -1.39 -11.34 3.17
C GLN A 168 -1.06 -9.85 3.04
N HIS A 169 -0.58 -9.44 1.85
CA HIS A 169 -0.38 -8.03 1.54
C HIS A 169 -1.68 -7.22 1.77
N GLY A 170 -1.57 -6.11 2.50
CA GLY A 170 -2.72 -5.24 2.75
C GLY A 170 -3.84 -5.92 3.57
N PHE A 171 -3.55 -6.92 4.41
CA PHE A 171 -4.57 -7.60 5.23
C PHE A 171 -5.47 -6.63 6.02
N PHE A 172 -4.90 -5.52 6.50
CA PHE A 172 -5.63 -4.47 7.21
C PHE A 172 -6.52 -3.61 6.32
N GLU A 173 -6.34 -3.63 5.01
CA GLU A 173 -7.25 -3.00 4.03
C GLU A 173 -8.34 -3.96 3.58
N VAL A 174 -8.00 -5.24 3.46
CA VAL A 174 -8.92 -6.31 3.04
C VAL A 174 -9.98 -6.56 4.10
N ASP A 175 -9.59 -6.67 5.36
CA ASP A 175 -10.50 -6.77 6.51
C ASP A 175 -10.04 -5.84 7.64
N PRO A 176 -10.43 -4.54 7.58
CA PRO A 176 -10.01 -3.54 8.55
C PRO A 176 -10.62 -3.75 9.94
N TRP A 177 -11.59 -4.66 10.10
CA TRP A 177 -12.21 -4.99 11.38
C TRP A 177 -11.69 -6.28 12.01
N SER A 178 -10.78 -6.98 11.35
CA SER A 178 -10.14 -8.18 11.90
C SER A 178 -9.34 -7.89 13.18
N GLU A 179 -9.21 -8.91 14.03
CA GLU A 179 -8.31 -8.85 15.20
C GLU A 179 -6.87 -8.50 14.82
N ARG A 180 -6.47 -8.92 13.62
CA ARG A 180 -5.12 -8.73 13.07
C ARG A 180 -4.89 -7.29 12.64
N ALA A 181 -5.86 -6.68 11.96
CA ALA A 181 -5.81 -5.25 11.64
C ALA A 181 -5.75 -4.39 12.91
N ASP A 182 -6.51 -4.75 13.94
CA ASP A 182 -6.48 -4.06 15.23
C ASP A 182 -5.18 -4.31 16.02
N GLU A 183 -4.59 -5.51 15.94
CA GLU A 183 -3.25 -5.81 16.46
C GLU A 183 -2.19 -4.89 15.81
N LEU A 184 -2.23 -4.71 14.49
CA LEU A 184 -1.36 -3.79 13.76
C LEU A 184 -1.53 -2.34 14.24
N VAL A 185 -2.77 -1.86 14.38
CA VAL A 185 -3.03 -0.49 14.86
C VAL A 185 -2.48 -0.29 16.28
N ARG A 186 -2.61 -1.27 17.16
CA ARG A 186 -2.03 -1.21 18.51
C ARG A 186 -0.51 -1.20 18.49
N LEU A 187 0.11 -2.01 17.62
CA LEU A 187 1.55 -2.02 17.41
C LEU A 187 2.06 -0.65 16.95
N ILE A 188 1.44 -0.06 15.92
CA ILE A 188 1.79 1.27 15.42
C ILE A 188 1.64 2.31 16.53
N ARG A 189 0.52 2.29 17.27
CA ARG A 189 0.30 3.22 18.39
C ARG A 189 1.39 3.07 19.46
N LYS A 190 1.72 1.83 19.85
CA LYS A 190 2.76 1.54 20.85
C LYS A 190 4.10 2.11 20.38
N PHE A 191 4.50 1.78 19.15
CA PHE A 191 5.73 2.24 18.55
C PHE A 191 5.83 3.77 18.53
N VAL A 192 4.77 4.46 18.11
CA VAL A 192 4.73 5.93 18.08
C VAL A 192 4.85 6.51 19.48
N VAL A 193 4.12 5.99 20.47
CA VAL A 193 4.18 6.48 21.85
C VAL A 193 5.56 6.25 22.47
N GLU A 194 6.18 5.10 22.23
CA GLU A 194 7.52 4.77 22.74
C GLU A 194 8.61 5.68 22.16
N HIS A 195 8.41 6.21 20.95
CA HIS A 195 9.39 7.03 20.26
C HIS A 195 8.98 8.51 20.11
N MET A 196 7.83 8.91 20.67
CA MET A 196 7.30 10.29 20.59
C MET A 196 8.18 11.32 21.31
N ASP A 197 8.90 10.89 22.36
CA ASP A 197 9.80 11.74 23.15
C ASP A 197 11.29 11.45 22.84
N SER A 198 11.57 10.71 21.77
CA SER A 198 12.94 10.42 21.31
C SER A 198 13.50 11.57 20.45
N GLU A 199 13.59 12.77 21.02
CA GLU A 199 14.39 13.89 20.50
C GLU A 199 15.35 14.43 21.57
#